data_AF-A0AAV9UH07-F1
#
_entry.id   AF-A0AAV9UH07-F1
#
_cell.length_a   1.000
_cell.length_b   1.000
_cell.length_c   1.000
_cell.angle_alpha   90.00
_cell.angle_beta   90.00
_cell.angle_gamma   90.00
#
_symmetry.space_group_name_H-M   'P 1'
#
loop_
_entity.id
_entity.type
_entity.pdbx_description
1 polymer ?
#
loop_
_entity_poly.entity_id
_entity_poly.type
_entity_poly.pdbx_seq_one_letter_code
_entity_poly.pdbx_strand_id
1 'polypeptide(L)'
;MSAALRGTTFAIRPLFLGILSTGLSSSTLVKRLGPTIPYARISTTILRPQNNLSQPLDKASPIDWTANSPIPADSAVPSIPPSHHSKLPPRLGSTAGRSISVRGGDVAGAFLQLRRICGENSIARDASAQRFYERPGVKKKRLRRERFRRRFKESFKRMVSTVLEMKRQGI
;
A
#
# COMPACT_ATOMS: atom_id res chain seq x y z
N MET A 1 21.14 -22.59 58.96
CA MET A 1 20.88 -23.46 57.79
C MET A 1 19.46 -23.98 57.91
N SER A 2 18.53 -23.53 57.06
CA SER A 2 17.18 -24.10 57.01
C SER A 2 16.65 -23.99 55.58
N ALA A 3 16.47 -25.14 54.94
CA ALA A 3 16.07 -25.29 53.56
C ALA A 3 14.55 -25.32 53.45
N ALA A 4 13.96 -24.41 52.69
CA ALA A 4 12.54 -24.43 52.32
C ALA A 4 12.39 -24.99 50.90
N LEU A 5 11.84 -26.19 50.81
CA LEU A 5 11.46 -26.89 49.58
C LEU A 5 10.41 -26.06 48.81
N ARG A 6 10.72 -25.69 47.57
CA ARG A 6 9.77 -25.08 46.63
C ARG A 6 9.04 -26.20 45.88
N GLY A 7 7.79 -26.47 46.27
CA GLY A 7 6.90 -27.33 45.51
C GLY A 7 6.42 -26.64 44.23
N THR A 8 6.87 -27.12 43.08
CA THR A 8 6.38 -26.76 41.76
C THR A 8 5.11 -27.56 41.46
N THR A 9 3.95 -26.94 41.55
CA THR A 9 2.69 -27.53 41.09
C THR A 9 2.53 -27.31 39.58
N PHE A 10 2.75 -28.37 38.81
CA PHE A 10 2.38 -28.42 37.39
C PHE A 10 0.87 -28.60 37.26
N ALA A 11 0.17 -27.56 36.81
CA ALA A 11 -1.24 -27.66 36.43
C ALA A 11 -1.35 -28.28 35.01
N ILE A 12 -1.72 -29.54 34.94
CA ILE A 12 -2.08 -30.25 33.71
C ILE A 12 -3.45 -29.73 33.26
N ARG A 13 -3.50 -29.07 32.10
CA ARG A 13 -4.77 -28.68 31.46
C ARG A 13 -5.44 -29.91 30.84
N PRO A 14 -6.70 -30.23 31.16
CA PRO A 14 -7.41 -31.31 30.50
C PRO A 14 -7.81 -30.93 29.07
N LEU A 15 -7.55 -31.85 28.14
CA LEU A 15 -8.03 -31.84 26.76
C LEU A 15 -9.54 -32.01 26.75
N PHE A 16 -10.28 -30.96 26.39
CA PHE A 16 -11.71 -31.06 26.10
C PHE A 16 -11.89 -31.56 24.67
N LEU A 17 -12.33 -32.82 24.54
CA LEU A 17 -12.89 -33.40 23.32
C LEU A 17 -14.27 -32.78 23.09
N GLY A 18 -14.39 -31.94 22.06
CA GLY A 18 -15.63 -31.30 21.62
C GLY A 18 -16.09 -31.83 20.27
N ILE A 19 -16.95 -32.85 20.34
CA ILE A 19 -18.02 -33.33 19.44
C ILE A 19 -18.14 -32.67 18.05
N LEU A 20 -18.05 -33.51 17.01
CA LEU A 20 -18.44 -33.23 15.63
C LEU A 20 -19.94 -32.90 15.55
N SER A 21 -20.28 -31.75 14.95
CA SER A 21 -21.63 -31.46 14.46
C SER A 21 -21.59 -31.37 12.94
N THR A 22 -22.15 -32.38 12.28
CA THR A 22 -22.43 -32.40 10.84
C THR A 22 -23.67 -31.55 10.55
N GLY A 23 -23.47 -30.43 9.86
CA GLY A 23 -24.56 -29.62 9.31
C GLY A 23 -24.37 -29.44 7.81
N LEU A 24 -25.00 -30.30 7.01
CA LEU A 24 -25.19 -30.07 5.59
C LEU A 24 -26.19 -28.91 5.42
N SER A 25 -25.77 -27.85 4.74
CA SER A 25 -26.67 -26.84 4.19
C SER A 25 -26.43 -26.75 2.68
N SER A 26 -27.24 -27.50 1.94
CA SER A 26 -27.41 -27.32 0.49
C SER A 26 -27.94 -25.91 0.23
N SER A 27 -27.16 -25.11 -0.49
CA SER A 27 -27.70 -23.93 -1.19
C SER A 27 -27.17 -23.93 -2.62
N THR A 28 -28.12 -24.15 -3.52
CA THR A 28 -27.98 -24.04 -4.97
C THR A 28 -27.82 -22.55 -5.32
N LEU A 29 -26.69 -22.18 -5.92
CA LEU A 29 -26.54 -20.84 -6.50
C LEU A 29 -26.01 -20.93 -7.93
N VAL A 30 -26.99 -20.73 -8.82
CA VAL A 30 -26.98 -20.47 -10.25
C VAL A 30 -25.66 -19.88 -10.78
N LYS A 31 -25.04 -20.62 -11.71
CA LYS A 31 -24.00 -20.10 -12.62
C LYS A 31 -24.62 -19.04 -13.54
N ARG A 32 -24.49 -17.76 -13.20
CA ARG A 32 -24.66 -16.68 -14.18
C ARG A 32 -23.38 -16.59 -15.01
N LEU A 33 -23.46 -17.07 -16.25
CA LEU A 33 -22.52 -16.76 -17.31
C LEU A 33 -22.60 -15.25 -17.56
N GLY A 34 -21.55 -14.52 -17.20
CA GLY A 34 -21.40 -13.12 -17.58
C GLY A 34 -21.06 -13.01 -19.07
N PRO A 35 -21.44 -11.91 -19.75
CA PRO A 35 -21.10 -11.69 -21.15
C PRO A 35 -19.59 -11.60 -21.34
N THR A 36 -19.10 -12.33 -22.33
CA THR A 36 -17.73 -12.26 -22.85
C THR A 36 -17.44 -10.86 -23.37
N ILE A 37 -16.57 -10.14 -22.67
CA ILE A 37 -16.04 -8.84 -23.12
C ILE A 37 -14.99 -9.13 -24.20
N PRO A 38 -15.09 -8.58 -25.43
CA PRO A 38 -14.05 -8.73 -26.43
C PRO A 38 -12.78 -8.02 -25.96
N TYR A 39 -11.66 -8.75 -26.03
CA TYR A 39 -10.32 -8.28 -25.74
C TYR A 39 -9.96 -7.16 -26.73
N ALA A 40 -9.99 -5.90 -26.28
CA ALA A 40 -9.44 -4.81 -27.07
C ALA A 40 -7.90 -4.96 -27.11
N ARG A 41 -7.34 -5.15 -28.30
CA ARG A 41 -5.90 -5.07 -28.55
C ARG A 41 -5.43 -3.65 -28.27
N ILE A 42 -4.75 -3.45 -27.15
CA ILE A 42 -3.97 -2.24 -26.90
C ILE A 42 -2.63 -2.42 -27.62
N SER A 43 -2.48 -1.82 -28.79
CA SER A 43 -1.21 -1.70 -29.48
C SER A 43 -0.31 -0.72 -28.73
N THR A 44 0.63 -1.21 -27.93
CA THR A 44 1.68 -0.38 -27.32
C THR A 44 2.91 -0.40 -28.23
N THR A 45 3.00 0.53 -29.18
CA THR A 45 4.27 0.86 -29.82
C THR A 45 5.12 1.65 -28.83
N ILE A 46 5.84 0.94 -27.97
CA ILE A 46 6.85 1.53 -27.10
C ILE A 46 8.06 1.84 -27.97
N LEU A 47 8.26 3.12 -28.30
CA LEU A 47 9.54 3.60 -28.81
C LEU A 47 10.58 3.42 -27.70
N ARG A 48 11.44 2.42 -27.88
CA ARG A 48 12.62 2.16 -27.07
C ARG A 48 13.67 3.23 -27.40
N PRO A 49 14.08 4.12 -26.48
CA PRO A 49 15.24 4.93 -26.71
C PRO A 49 16.47 4.01 -26.66
N GLN A 50 17.24 4.01 -27.74
CA GLN A 50 18.55 3.36 -27.80
C GLN A 50 19.49 4.12 -26.85
N ASN A 51 19.74 3.57 -25.67
CA ASN A 51 20.88 3.99 -24.87
C ASN A 51 22.14 3.47 -25.55
N ASN A 52 22.81 4.35 -26.27
CA ASN A 52 24.16 4.12 -26.76
C ASN A 52 25.10 3.90 -25.57
N LEU A 53 25.75 2.74 -25.59
CA LEU A 53 26.87 2.41 -24.72
C LEU A 53 28.14 3.13 -25.19
N SER A 54 29.05 3.38 -24.24
CA SER A 54 30.45 3.83 -24.38
C SER A 54 30.70 5.34 -24.54
N GLN A 55 30.90 6.00 -23.39
CA GLN A 55 31.84 7.12 -23.26
C GLN A 55 32.85 6.71 -22.16
N PRO A 56 34.17 6.85 -22.39
CA PRO A 56 35.20 6.41 -21.46
C PRO A 56 35.27 7.29 -20.20
N LEU A 57 35.64 6.68 -19.07
CA LEU A 57 35.57 7.24 -17.70
C LEU A 57 36.66 8.29 -17.39
N ASP A 58 37.56 8.60 -18.31
CA ASP A 58 38.74 9.40 -17.99
C ASP A 58 38.61 10.82 -18.52
N LYS A 59 37.94 11.67 -17.72
CA LYS A 59 38.14 13.12 -17.57
C LYS A 59 37.00 13.68 -16.71
N ALA A 60 37.02 13.36 -15.43
CA ALA A 60 36.32 14.17 -14.45
C ALA A 60 37.10 15.49 -14.32
N SER A 61 36.63 16.54 -14.98
CA SER A 61 37.05 17.91 -14.69
C SER A 61 36.67 18.23 -13.23
N PRO A 62 37.54 18.91 -12.46
CA PRO A 62 37.19 19.38 -11.13
C PRO A 62 35.88 20.19 -11.20
N ILE A 63 34.97 19.93 -10.27
CA ILE A 63 33.79 20.78 -10.09
C ILE A 63 34.30 22.13 -9.58
N ASP A 64 34.42 23.08 -10.51
CA ASP A 64 34.70 24.49 -10.21
C ASP A 64 33.43 25.13 -9.66
N TRP A 65 33.37 25.30 -8.34
CA TRP A 65 32.25 25.97 -7.65
C TRP A 65 32.20 27.50 -7.88
N THR A 66 33.01 28.05 -8.79
CA THR A 66 33.17 29.50 -9.01
C THR A 66 32.98 29.96 -10.45
N ALA A 67 32.16 29.26 -11.24
CA ALA A 67 31.81 29.71 -12.59
C ALA A 67 30.37 30.23 -12.64
N ASN A 68 30.17 31.50 -12.32
CA ASN A 68 29.05 32.27 -12.84
C ASN A 68 29.27 32.49 -14.35
N SER A 69 29.18 31.43 -15.13
CA SER A 69 29.14 31.53 -16.59
C SER A 69 27.75 32.01 -17.00
N PRO A 70 27.63 33.09 -17.79
CA PRO A 70 26.37 33.48 -18.41
C PRO A 70 25.92 32.33 -19.32
N ILE A 71 24.88 31.62 -18.93
CA ILE A 71 24.26 30.59 -19.75
C ILE A 71 23.73 31.29 -21.02
N PRO A 72 24.13 30.89 -22.24
CA PRO A 72 23.53 31.41 -23.47
C PRO A 72 22.02 31.16 -23.46
N ALA A 73 21.26 32.21 -23.75
CA ALA A 73 19.81 32.30 -23.52
C ALA A 73 18.92 31.35 -24.36
N ASP A 74 19.50 30.44 -25.15
CA ASP A 74 18.75 29.66 -26.16
C ASP A 74 18.52 28.18 -25.82
N SER A 75 18.81 27.74 -24.59
CA SER A 75 18.32 26.43 -24.14
C SER A 75 16.83 26.53 -23.85
N ALA A 76 16.00 26.13 -24.82
CA ALA A 76 14.55 25.98 -24.68
C ALA A 76 14.24 25.01 -23.53
N VAL A 77 14.16 25.54 -22.32
CA VAL A 77 13.62 24.84 -21.16
C VAL A 77 12.20 24.43 -21.54
N PRO A 78 11.84 23.13 -21.47
CA PRO A 78 10.46 22.73 -21.69
C PRO A 78 9.62 23.46 -20.66
N SER A 79 8.82 24.43 -21.13
CA SER A 79 7.93 25.22 -20.29
C SER A 79 6.89 24.28 -19.72
N ILE A 80 7.14 23.82 -18.49
CA ILE A 80 6.14 23.10 -17.71
C ILE A 80 4.92 24.02 -17.68
N PRO A 81 3.76 23.62 -18.24
CA PRO A 81 2.59 24.47 -18.24
C PRO A 81 2.31 24.87 -16.79
N PRO A 82 2.02 26.15 -16.51
CA PRO A 82 1.76 26.60 -15.15
C PRO A 82 0.63 25.74 -14.61
N SER A 83 0.96 24.93 -13.61
CA SER A 83 0.00 24.17 -12.81
C SER A 83 -1.14 25.13 -12.45
N HIS A 84 -2.35 24.87 -12.93
CA HIS A 84 -3.57 25.62 -12.57
C HIS A 84 -3.87 25.38 -11.08
N HIS A 85 -3.01 25.86 -10.20
CA HIS A 85 -3.32 26.04 -8.80
C HIS A 85 -4.30 27.22 -8.75
N SER A 86 -5.47 26.98 -8.18
CA SER A 86 -6.36 28.07 -7.79
C SER A 86 -5.54 29.13 -7.06
N LYS A 87 -5.75 30.42 -7.34
CA LYS A 87 -5.03 31.56 -6.71
C LYS A 87 -5.14 31.59 -5.17
N LEU A 88 -5.92 30.70 -4.58
CA LEU A 88 -6.08 30.52 -3.15
C LEU A 88 -5.08 29.48 -2.64
N PRO A 89 -4.47 29.72 -1.46
CA PRO A 89 -3.62 28.72 -0.82
C PRO A 89 -4.41 27.43 -0.61
N PRO A 90 -3.74 26.26 -0.67
CA PRO A 90 -4.38 24.99 -0.41
C PRO A 90 -5.04 25.00 0.98
N ARG A 91 -6.05 24.17 1.20
CA ARG A 91 -6.63 24.02 2.54
C ARG A 91 -5.61 23.31 3.41
N LEU A 92 -5.13 23.95 4.48
CA LEU A 92 -4.17 23.38 5.44
C LEU A 92 -4.83 22.82 6.73
N GLY A 93 -6.16 22.87 6.84
CA GLY A 93 -6.87 22.42 8.06
C GLY A 93 -7.02 20.90 8.19
N SER A 94 -7.51 20.45 9.35
CA SER A 94 -7.83 19.03 9.65
C SER A 94 -8.83 18.40 8.65
N THR A 95 -9.63 19.24 7.99
CA THR A 95 -10.62 18.88 6.97
C THR A 95 -10.01 18.68 5.57
N ALA A 96 -8.79 19.17 5.31
CA ALA A 96 -8.20 19.18 3.97
C ALA A 96 -8.13 17.80 3.31
N GLY A 97 -7.77 16.76 4.07
CA GLY A 97 -7.72 15.37 3.61
C GLY A 97 -9.04 14.59 3.78
N ARG A 98 -10.16 15.27 4.06
CA ARG A 98 -11.47 14.65 4.36
C ARG A 98 -12.63 15.35 3.65
N SER A 99 -12.34 16.19 2.67
CA SER A 99 -13.34 16.92 1.88
C SER A 99 -13.18 16.60 0.41
N ILE A 100 -14.29 16.42 -0.29
CA ILE A 100 -14.34 16.21 -1.74
C ILE A 100 -15.38 17.17 -2.31
N SER A 101 -15.04 17.85 -3.40
CA SER A 101 -16.02 18.62 -4.17
C SER A 101 -16.86 17.66 -5.01
N VAL A 102 -18.18 17.72 -4.90
CA VAL A 102 -19.08 16.97 -5.78
C VAL A 102 -18.96 17.52 -7.21
N ARG A 103 -18.78 16.64 -8.20
CA ARG A 103 -18.68 17.00 -9.63
C ARG A 103 -19.85 16.39 -10.36
N GLY A 104 -20.47 17.15 -11.26
CA GLY A 104 -21.56 16.65 -12.11
C GLY A 104 -22.81 16.17 -11.36
N GLY A 105 -23.03 16.64 -10.12
CA GLY A 105 -24.19 16.24 -9.31
C GLY A 105 -24.17 14.79 -8.79
N ASP A 106 -23.12 14.01 -9.09
CA ASP A 106 -22.98 12.64 -8.58
C ASP A 106 -22.50 12.64 -7.12
N VAL A 107 -23.47 12.76 -6.22
CA VAL A 107 -23.24 12.73 -4.78
C VAL A 107 -22.84 11.32 -4.31
N ALA A 108 -23.38 10.27 -4.95
CA ALA A 108 -23.09 8.90 -4.57
C ALA A 108 -21.62 8.54 -4.85
N GLY A 109 -21.13 8.86 -6.06
CA GLY A 109 -19.73 8.71 -6.42
C GLY A 109 -18.80 9.51 -5.50
N ALA A 110 -19.18 10.74 -5.16
CA ALA A 110 -18.43 11.57 -4.21
C ALA A 110 -18.32 10.92 -2.81
N PHE A 111 -19.38 10.29 -2.31
CA PHE A 111 -19.34 9.58 -1.03
C PHE A 111 -18.47 8.31 -1.08
N LEU A 112 -18.49 7.56 -2.18
CA LEU A 112 -17.60 6.39 -2.35
C LEU A 112 -16.13 6.82 -2.39
N GLN A 113 -15.84 7.92 -3.10
CA GLN A 113 -14.51 8.50 -3.11
C GLN A 113 -14.09 8.97 -1.71
N LEU A 114 -14.99 9.62 -0.97
CA LEU A 114 -14.73 10.08 0.39
C LEU A 114 -14.42 8.90 1.32
N ARG A 115 -15.19 7.81 1.22
CA ARG A 115 -14.96 6.59 1.98
C ARG A 115 -13.57 6.00 1.72
N ARG A 116 -13.12 6.00 0.46
CA ARG A 116 -11.76 5.55 0.09
C ARG A 116 -10.70 6.43 0.74
N ILE A 117 -10.81 7.75 0.63
CA ILE A 117 -9.86 8.70 1.23
C ILE A 117 -9.79 8.52 2.75
N CYS A 118 -10.92 8.38 3.43
CA CYS A 118 -10.95 8.12 4.88
C CYS A 118 -10.29 6.77 5.24
N GLY A 119 -10.40 5.77 4.38
CA GLY A 119 -9.74 4.47 4.54
C GLY A 119 -8.22 4.53 4.33
N GLU A 120 -7.75 5.25 3.32
CA GLU A 120 -6.32 5.48 3.04
C GLU A 120 -5.66 6.23 4.21
N ASN A 121 -6.34 7.24 4.74
CA ASN A 121 -5.92 7.99 5.93
C ASN A 121 -6.13 7.25 7.26
N SER A 122 -6.68 6.03 7.24
CA SER A 122 -6.89 5.19 8.43
C SER A 122 -7.71 5.83 9.57
N ILE A 123 -8.59 6.79 9.26
CA ILE A 123 -9.26 7.65 10.26
C ILE A 123 -10.10 6.83 11.24
N ALA A 124 -10.90 5.88 10.73
CA ALA A 124 -11.75 5.03 11.56
C ALA A 124 -10.94 4.13 12.50
N ARG A 125 -9.77 3.65 12.03
CA ARG A 125 -8.86 2.83 12.83
C ARG A 125 -8.25 3.65 13.96
N ASP A 126 -7.84 4.87 13.66
CA ASP A 126 -7.24 5.78 14.64
C ASP A 126 -8.27 6.22 15.69
N ALA A 127 -9.50 6.54 15.27
CA ALA A 127 -10.60 6.84 16.18
C ALA A 127 -10.88 5.67 17.15
N SER A 128 -10.92 4.43 16.63
CA SER A 128 -11.09 3.24 17.47
C SER A 128 -9.90 3.01 18.41
N ALA A 129 -8.68 3.29 17.97
CA ALA A 129 -7.47 3.11 18.77
C ALA A 129 -7.33 4.18 19.86
N GLN A 130 -7.83 5.38 19.62
CA GLN A 130 -7.79 6.51 20.57
C GLN A 130 -8.90 6.43 21.64
N ARG A 131 -9.94 5.62 21.42
CA ARG A 131 -11.07 5.47 22.36
C ARG A 131 -10.63 5.12 23.78
N PHE A 132 -9.55 4.36 23.93
CA PHE A 132 -8.99 3.99 25.24
C PHE A 132 -7.48 4.14 25.26
N TYR A 133 -6.94 4.48 26.44
CA TYR A 133 -5.50 4.54 26.63
C TYR A 133 -4.85 3.15 26.53
N GLU A 134 -3.97 2.98 25.55
CA GLU A 134 -3.12 1.80 25.40
C GLU A 134 -1.75 2.08 26.03
N ARG A 135 -1.35 1.28 27.03
CA ARG A 135 -0.01 1.37 27.64
C ARG A 135 1.09 1.22 26.58
N PRO A 136 2.19 1.99 26.64
CA PRO A 136 3.21 2.02 25.59
C PRO A 136 3.88 0.66 25.34
N GLY A 137 4.07 -0.15 26.39
CA GLY A 137 4.62 -1.51 26.24
C GLY A 137 3.70 -2.45 25.47
N VAL A 138 2.38 -2.33 25.68
CA VAL A 138 1.37 -3.12 24.96
C VAL A 138 1.29 -2.65 23.50
N LYS A 139 1.28 -1.33 23.28
CA LYS A 139 1.31 -0.71 21.94
C LYS A 139 2.50 -1.17 21.11
N LYS A 140 3.72 -1.18 21.69
CA LYS A 140 4.92 -1.69 21.01
C LYS A 140 4.78 -3.15 20.58
N LYS A 141 4.26 -4.01 21.47
CA LYS A 141 4.04 -5.44 21.17
C LYS A 141 2.99 -5.62 20.06
N ARG A 142 1.90 -4.88 20.08
CA ARG A 142 0.87 -4.88 19.03
C ARG A 142 1.46 -4.46 17.68
N LEU A 143 2.11 -3.30 17.62
CA LEU A 143 2.72 -2.77 16.40
C LEU A 143 3.76 -3.72 15.80
N ARG A 144 4.58 -4.38 16.64
CA ARG A 144 5.54 -5.39 16.17
C ARG A 144 4.84 -6.56 15.48
N ARG A 145 3.78 -7.11 16.08
CA ARG A 145 2.99 -8.22 15.52
C ARG A 145 2.27 -7.82 14.25
N GLU A 146 1.67 -6.63 14.21
CA GLU A 146 1.00 -6.10 13.01
C GLU A 146 1.96 -5.91 11.84
N ARG A 147 3.12 -5.29 12.08
CA ARG A 147 4.16 -5.10 11.04
C ARG A 147 4.69 -6.43 10.52
N PHE A 148 4.91 -7.41 11.41
CA PHE A 148 5.31 -8.76 11.02
C PHE A 148 4.26 -9.42 10.11
N ARG A 149 2.99 -9.43 10.52
CA ARG A 149 1.89 -9.98 9.71
C ARG A 149 1.79 -9.30 8.33
N ARG A 150 1.96 -7.97 8.27
CA ARG A 150 1.96 -7.21 7.01
C ARG A 150 3.10 -7.64 6.09
N ARG A 151 4.33 -7.70 6.61
CA ARG A 151 5.52 -8.13 5.85
C ARG A 151 5.40 -9.57 5.38
N PHE A 152 4.99 -10.48 6.28
CA PHE A 152 4.79 -11.89 5.95
C PHE A 152 3.77 -12.07 4.81
N LYS A 153 2.61 -11.40 4.90
CA LYS A 153 1.59 -11.40 3.84
C LYS A 153 2.14 -10.88 2.53
N GLU A 154 2.95 -9.83 2.55
CA GLU A 154 3.57 -9.25 1.37
C GLU A 154 4.58 -10.20 0.73
N SER A 155 5.50 -10.77 1.51
CA SER A 155 6.46 -11.78 1.06
C SER A 155 5.76 -13.00 0.45
N PHE A 156 4.72 -13.50 1.12
CA PHE A 156 3.95 -14.64 0.62
C PHE A 156 3.26 -14.34 -0.72
N LYS A 157 2.64 -13.16 -0.85
CA LYS A 157 2.05 -12.71 -2.12
C LYS A 157 3.09 -12.64 -3.25
N ARG A 158 4.30 -12.16 -2.96
CA ARG A 158 5.39 -12.10 -3.94
C ARG A 158 5.80 -13.50 -4.38
N MET A 159 6.00 -14.43 -3.44
CA MET A 159 6.33 -15.83 -3.76
C MET A 159 5.26 -16.47 -4.66
N VAL A 160 3.97 -16.32 -4.32
CA VAL A 160 2.88 -16.85 -5.14
C VAL A 160 2.86 -16.20 -6.53
N SER A 161 3.09 -14.89 -6.62
CA SER A 161 3.19 -14.18 -7.89
C SER A 161 4.32 -14.73 -8.76
N THR A 162 5.50 -14.98 -8.17
CA THR A 162 6.65 -15.58 -8.87
C THR A 162 6.33 -16.99 -9.36
N VAL A 163 5.69 -17.83 -8.54
CA VAL A 163 5.29 -19.19 -8.95
C VAL A 163 4.28 -19.14 -10.10
N LEU A 164 3.31 -18.23 -10.05
CA LEU A 164 2.34 -18.06 -11.14
C LEU A 164 3.00 -17.54 -12.42
N GLU A 165 4.03 -16.72 -12.30
CA GLU A 165 4.84 -16.23 -13.42
C GLU A 165 5.67 -17.37 -14.04
N MET A 166 6.36 -18.18 -13.24
CA MET A 166 7.10 -19.36 -13.71
C MET A 166 6.17 -20.34 -14.43
N LYS A 167 5.01 -20.62 -13.83
CA LYS A 167 3.96 -21.44 -14.45
C LYS A 167 3.50 -20.86 -15.80
N ARG A 168 3.36 -19.54 -15.91
CA ARG A 168 2.99 -18.87 -17.17
C ARG A 168 4.10 -18.97 -18.22
N GLN A 169 5.35 -18.95 -17.79
CA GLN A 169 6.52 -19.15 -18.65
C GLN A 169 6.70 -20.63 -19.09
N GLY A 170 6.04 -21.56 -18.40
CA GLY A 170 6.12 -23.00 -18.68
C GLY A 170 7.24 -23.71 -17.93
N ILE A 171 7.73 -23.11 -16.84
CA ILE A 171 8.69 -23.70 -15.88
C ILE A 171 7.93 -24.31 -14.70
#